data_AF-A4BXI0-F1
#
_entry.id   AF-A4BXI0-F1
#
_cell.length_a   1.000
_cell.length_b   1.000
_cell.length_c   1.000
_cell.angle_alpha   90.00
_cell.angle_beta   90.00
_cell.angle_gamma   90.00
#
_symmetry.space_group_name_H-M   'P 1'
#
loop_
_entity.id
_entity.type
_entity.pdbx_description
1 polymer ?
#
loop_
_entity_poly.entity_id
_entity_poly.type
_entity_poly.pdbx_seq_one_letter_code
_entity_poly.pdbx_strand_id
1 'polypeptide(L)' 'MALSTYTKVELLKKLKNQKIMFAVKSVILISMVVFAVFSTLEKGISFHTFLPLFFIPMGVYMFIELKKIEKELAQKKE' A
#
# COMPACT_ATOMS: atom_id res chain seq x y z
N MET A 1 -2.22 -7.87 17.84
CA MET A 1 -1.19 -8.91 18.04
C MET A 1 0.12 -8.41 17.45
N ALA A 2 1.22 -8.51 18.18
CA ALA A 2 2.54 -8.08 17.71
C ALA A 2 3.07 -9.03 16.62
N LEU A 3 3.91 -8.54 15.69
CA LEU A 3 4.50 -9.38 14.64
C LEU A 3 5.39 -10.51 15.22
N SER A 4 5.88 -10.35 16.44
CA SER A 4 6.75 -11.28 17.14
C SER A 4 6.10 -12.64 17.47
N THR A 5 4.78 -12.70 17.63
CA THR A 5 4.04 -13.92 17.98
C THR A 5 3.75 -14.82 16.78
N TYR A 6 4.01 -14.37 15.56
CA TYR A 6 3.80 -15.17 14.36
C TYR A 6 4.96 -16.13 14.09
N THR A 7 4.62 -17.28 13.53
CA THR A 7 5.60 -18.22 12.97
C THR A 7 6.16 -17.69 11.65
N LYS A 8 7.32 -18.21 11.24
CA LYS A 8 7.99 -17.82 9.99
C LYS A 8 7.10 -18.05 8.77
N VAL A 9 6.35 -19.16 8.76
CA VAL A 9 5.41 -19.53 7.68
C VAL A 9 4.26 -18.52 7.59
N GLU A 10 3.70 -18.11 8.72
CA GLU A 10 2.63 -17.11 8.77
C GLU A 10 3.13 -15.72 8.34
N LEU A 11 4.35 -15.34 8.74
CA LEU A 11 4.97 -14.09 8.30
C LEU A 11 5.23 -14.06 6.79
N LEU A 12 5.72 -15.16 6.21
CA LEU A 12 5.89 -15.29 4.75
C LEU A 12 4.56 -15.17 4.00
N LYS A 13 3.52 -15.85 4.49
CA LYS A 13 2.17 -15.78 3.90
C LYS A 13 1.62 -14.35 3.99
N LYS A 14 1.77 -13.69 5.14
CA LYS A 14 1.36 -12.29 5.33
C LYS A 14 2.13 -11.34 4.41
N LEU A 15 3.45 -11.52 4.29
CA LEU A 15 4.31 -10.72 3.42
C LEU A 15 3.87 -10.81 1.96
N LYS A 16 3.64 -12.03 1.45
CA LYS A 16 3.17 -12.25 0.07
C LYS A 16 1.83 -11.57 -0.17
N ASN A 17 0.88 -11.73 0.76
CA ASN A 17 -0.44 -11.12 0.64
C ASN A 17 -0.35 -9.57 0.67
N GLN A 18 0.48 -9.02 1.55
CA GLN A 18 0.72 -7.57 1.60
C GLN A 18 1.37 -7.03 0.32
N LYS A 19 2.33 -7.74 -0.27
CA LYS A 19 2.95 -7.35 -1.56
C LYS A 19 1.91 -7.32 -2.68
N ILE A 20 1.03 -8.31 -2.75
CA ILE A 20 -0.06 -8.35 -3.73
C ILE A 20 -1.04 -7.19 -3.51
N MET A 21 -1.51 -6.99 -2.27
CA MET A 21 -2.41 -5.88 -1.94
C MET A 21 -1.79 -4.51 -2.23
N PHE A 22 -0.49 -4.35 -1.95
CA PHE A 22 0.23 -3.12 -2.25
C PHE A 22 0.30 -2.87 -3.76
N ALA A 23 0.63 -3.90 -4.55
CA ALA A 23 0.64 -3.81 -6.01
C ALA A 23 -0.74 -3.43 -6.57
N VAL A 24 -1.80 -4.12 -6.15
CA VAL A 24 -3.18 -3.84 -6.58
C VAL A 24 -3.59 -2.40 -6.23
N LYS A 25 -3.36 -1.96 -4.99
CA LYS A 25 -3.68 -0.59 -4.57
C LYS A 25 -2.87 0.47 -5.31
N SER A 26 -1.62 0.16 -5.64
CA SER A 26 -0.76 1.07 -6.43
C SER A 26 -1.29 1.25 -7.85
N VAL A 27 -1.74 0.17 -8.49
CA VAL A 27 -2.39 0.23 -9.81
C VAL A 27 -3.66 1.07 -9.75
N ILE A 28 -4.53 0.83 -8.76
CA ILE A 28 -5.75 1.63 -8.57
C ILE A 28 -5.42 3.10 -8.37
N LEU A 29 -4.42 3.42 -7.55
CA LEU A 29 -4.01 4.79 -7.29
C LEU A 29 -3.52 5.49 -8.57
N ILE A 30 -2.74 4.81 -9.41
CA ILE A 30 -2.30 5.35 -10.71
C ILE A 30 -3.51 5.60 -11.60
N SER A 31 -4.45 4.66 -11.70
CA SER A 31 -5.69 4.86 -12.45
C SER A 31 -6.50 6.05 -11.91
N MET A 32 -6.57 6.22 -10.59
CA MET A 32 -7.24 7.38 -9.96
C MET A 32 -6.57 8.69 -10.33
N VAL A 33 -5.23 8.74 -10.41
CA VAL A 33 -4.51 9.93 -10.87
C VAL A 33 -4.88 10.26 -12.32
N VAL A 34 -4.92 9.25 -13.20
CA VAL A 34 -5.35 9.44 -14.59
C VAL A 34 -6.76 10.02 -14.65
N PHE A 35 -7.72 9.40 -13.96
CA PHE A 35 -9.10 9.90 -13.91
C PHE A 35 -9.22 11.30 -13.31
N ALA A 36 -8.43 11.60 -12.26
CA ALA A 36 -8.42 12.91 -11.65
C ALA A 36 -7.93 13.99 -12.63
N VAL A 37 -6.89 13.71 -13.42
CA VAL A 37 -6.40 14.63 -14.46
C VAL A 37 -7.48 14.86 -15.52
N PHE A 38 -8.05 13.79 -16.11
CA PHE A 38 -9.11 13.93 -17.12
C PHE A 38 -10.33 14.70 -16.60
N SER A 39 -10.83 14.35 -15.42
CA SER A 39 -11.97 15.02 -14.79
C SER A 39 -11.67 16.50 -14.51
N THR A 40 -10.43 16.84 -14.14
CA THR A 40 -10.03 18.23 -13.89
C THR A 40 -9.98 19.05 -15.17
N LEU A 41 -9.57 18.45 -16.29
CA LEU A 41 -9.58 19.12 -17.60
C LEU A 41 -11.00 19.41 -18.09
N GLU A 42 -11.95 18.49 -17.86
CA GLU A 42 -13.33 18.65 -18.33
C GLU A 42 -14.20 19.52 -17.40
N LYS A 43 -14.08 19.33 -16.08
CA LYS A 43 -15.00 19.88 -15.08
C LYS A 43 -14.37 20.97 -14.20
N GLY A 44 -13.10 21.28 -14.45
CA GLY A 44 -12.31 22.14 -13.57
C GLY A 44 -11.94 21.44 -12.26
N ILE A 45 -11.41 22.22 -11.32
CA ILE A 45 -10.96 21.70 -10.02
C ILE A 45 -12.17 21.25 -9.20
N SER A 46 -12.13 20.01 -8.73
CA SER A 46 -13.17 19.43 -7.86
C SER A 46 -12.55 18.52 -6.79
N PHE A 47 -13.38 17.96 -5.91
CA PHE A 47 -12.93 17.01 -4.89
C PHE A 47 -12.16 15.81 -5.49
N HIS A 48 -12.55 15.35 -6.67
CA HIS A 48 -11.89 14.23 -7.37
C HIS A 48 -10.44 14.55 -7.76
N THR A 49 -10.09 15.82 -7.98
CA THR A 49 -8.74 16.28 -8.31
C THR A 49 -7.76 15.98 -7.19
N PHE A 50 -8.19 16.15 -5.94
CA PHE A 50 -7.35 15.96 -4.75
C PHE A 50 -7.45 14.55 -4.18
N LEU A 51 -8.53 13.83 -4.50
CA LEU A 51 -8.79 12.48 -4.02
C LEU A 51 -7.57 11.53 -4.08
N PRO A 52 -6.82 11.40 -5.19
CA PRO A 52 -5.64 10.54 -5.23
C PRO A 52 -4.52 10.95 -4.24
N LEU A 53 -4.36 12.25 -3.95
CA LEU A 53 -3.33 12.73 -3.01
C LEU A 53 -3.60 12.24 -1.57
N PHE A 54 -4.87 12.11 -1.18
CA PHE A 54 -5.26 11.61 0.14
C PHE A 54 -4.84 10.15 0.39
N PHE A 55 -4.56 9.38 -0.66
CA PHE A 55 -4.12 7.99 -0.53
C PHE A 55 -2.60 7.84 -0.38
N ILE A 56 -1.82 8.93 -0.52
CA ILE A 56 -0.37 8.90 -0.34
C ILE A 56 0.04 8.46 1.07
N PRO A 57 -0.50 9.04 2.17
CA PRO A 57 -0.19 8.59 3.52
C PRO A 57 -0.49 7.10 3.73
N MET A 58 -1.57 6.60 3.14
CA MET A 58 -1.95 5.19 3.20
C MET A 58 -0.94 4.29 2.46
N GLY A 59 -0.45 4.72 1.29
CA GLY A 59 0.60 4.02 0.55
C GLY A 59 1.90 3.94 1.33
N VAL A 60 2.33 5.05 1.94
CA VAL A 60 3.52 5.10 2.79
C VAL A 60 3.38 4.18 4.00
N TYR A 61 2.23 4.18 4.67
CA TYR A 61 1.96 3.29 5.79
C TYR A 61 2.09 1.81 5.40
N MET A 62 1.49 1.40 4.28
CA MET A 62 1.60 0.01 3.79
C MET A 62 3.04 -0.38 3.46
N PHE A 63 3.83 0.54 2.88
CA PHE A 63 5.25 0.31 2.62
C PHE A 63 6.05 0.10 3.91
N ILE A 64 5.78 0.91 4.94
CA ILE A 64 6.41 0.76 6.27
C ILE A 64 6.02 -0.58 6.89
N GLU A 65 4.75 -1.00 6.80
CA GLU A 65 4.31 -2.29 7.33
C GLU A 65 5.00 -3.47 6.63
N LEU A 66 5.11 -3.42 5.30
CA LEU A 66 5.90 -4.37 4.52
C LEU A 66 7.35 -4.45 5.03
N LYS A 67 8.00 -3.31 5.22
CA LYS A 67 9.38 -3.26 5.75
C LYS A 67 9.51 -3.81 7.16
N LYS A 68 8.50 -3.62 8.02
CA LYS A 68 8.47 -4.23 9.35
C LYS A 68 8.39 -5.75 9.27
N ILE A 69 7.54 -6.29 8.39
CA ILE A 69 7.45 -7.76 8.19
C ILE A 69 8.76 -8.32 7.62
N GLU A 70 9.37 -7.64 6.64
CA GLU A 70 10.68 -8.05 6.09
C GLU A 70 11.78 -8.05 7.16
N LYS A 71 11.82 -7.04 8.04
CA LYS A 71 12.78 -6.96 9.15
C LYS A 71 12.59 -8.09 10.18
N GLU A 72 11.35 -8.35 10.60
CA GLU A 72 11.03 -9.46 11.52
C GLU A 72 11.41 -10.82 10.92
N LEU A 73 11.18 -11.01 9.62
CA LEU A 73 11.56 -12.24 8.91
C LEU A 73 13.08 -12.45 8.87
N ALA A 74 13.85 -11.37 8.71
CA ALA A 74 15.30 -11.41 8.70
C ALA A 74 15.91 -11.65 10.09
N GLN A 75 15.23 -11.21 11.15
CA GLN A 75 15.66 -11.41 12.55
C GLN A 75 15.37 -12.83 13.04
N LYS A 76 14.33 -13.51 12.51
CA LYS A 76 14.11 -14.94 12.73
C LYS A 76 15.04 -15.77 11.84
N LYS A 77 16.32 -15.85 12.24
CA LYS A 77 17.25 -16.87 11.75
C LYS A 77 16.79 -18.23 12.31
N GLU A 78 16.53 -19.14 11.36
CA GLU A 78 16.02 -20.51 11.51
C GLU A 78 14.72 -20.65 12.30
#